data_AF-A0A662P6U7-F1
#
_entry.id   AF-A0A662P6U7-F1
#
_cell.length_a   1.000
_cell.length_b   1.000
_cell.length_c   1.000
_cell.angle_alpha   90.00
_cell.angle_beta   90.00
_cell.angle_gamma   90.00
#
_symmetry.space_group_name_H-M   'P 1'
#
loop_
_entity.id
_entity.type
_entity.pdbx_description
1 polymer ?
#
loop_
_entity_poly.entity_id
_entity_poly.type
_entity_poly.pdbx_seq_one_letter_code
_entity_poly.pdbx_strand_id
1 'polypeptide(L)'
;MESEDRNKGGNIMNQHKKCAIYVRVSTEKQEAENQLIALREYAARSGWEIFKEYVDIISGKEKSRPAFDQLFRDAHKLLFDVVLFWDLSRFSRSGTLFTLQKLQELQSLGIDYISYQEQYITTLGPFKDVLISIMATLAKLEREKISERTKAGLIRARKQGKKIGRPPVSKYQQKKVIELYKELRSIRAVSKKMRIGYGTAYNIVQEWKSREERK
;
A
#
# COMPACT_ATOMS: atom_id res chain seq x y z
N MET A 1 17.45 25.72 54.28
CA MET A 1 16.88 26.49 53.16
C MET A 1 17.99 26.71 52.16
N GLU A 2 18.16 25.78 51.23
CA GLU A 2 18.99 25.86 50.01
C GLU A 2 19.12 24.44 49.46
N SER A 3 18.35 24.10 48.42
CA SER A 3 18.63 23.03 47.44
C SER A 3 17.42 22.75 46.54
N GLU A 4 16.94 23.75 45.80
CA GLU A 4 16.03 23.53 44.67
C GLU A 4 16.51 24.35 43.47
N ASP A 5 17.56 23.89 42.77
CA ASP A 5 17.86 24.45 41.44
C ASP A 5 18.82 23.57 40.59
N ARG A 6 18.48 22.30 40.38
CA ARG A 6 19.26 21.42 39.47
C ARG A 6 18.42 20.55 38.53
N ASN A 7 17.30 21.06 38.00
CA ASN A 7 16.61 20.32 36.93
C ASN A 7 15.84 21.16 35.88
N LYS A 8 16.41 22.28 35.41
CA LYS A 8 15.83 23.09 34.31
C LYS A 8 16.58 23.00 32.96
N GLY A 9 17.49 22.04 32.80
CA GLY A 9 18.33 21.92 31.59
C GLY A 9 17.77 21.04 30.46
N GLY A 10 16.71 20.28 30.69
CA GLY A 10 16.33 19.15 29.81
C GLY A 10 15.37 19.44 28.64
N ASN A 11 14.78 20.64 28.51
CA ASN A 11 13.58 20.81 27.68
C ASN A 11 13.62 21.93 26.62
N ILE A 12 14.76 22.58 26.40
CA ILE A 12 14.85 23.75 25.50
C ILE A 12 15.22 23.36 24.05
N MET A 13 15.82 22.19 23.82
CA MET A 13 16.27 21.77 22.47
C MET A 13 15.22 21.06 21.61
N ASN A 14 14.00 20.83 22.11
CA ASN A 14 12.97 20.07 21.38
C ASN A 14 11.86 20.96 20.75
N GLN A 15 11.97 22.29 20.87
CA GLN A 15 10.85 23.21 20.59
C GLN A 15 10.76 23.76 19.16
N HIS A 16 11.71 23.43 18.26
CA HIS A 16 11.68 23.91 16.86
C HIS A 16 12.11 22.82 15.85
N LYS A 17 11.54 21.62 15.94
CA LYS A 17 11.70 20.62 14.89
C LYS A 17 10.72 20.88 13.74
N LYS A 18 11.19 20.75 12.51
CA LYS A 18 10.35 20.68 11.31
C LYS A 18 9.85 19.25 11.13
N CYS A 19 8.53 19.09 11.02
CA CYS A 19 7.85 17.82 10.91
C CYS A 19 7.26 17.63 9.51
N ALA A 20 7.60 16.51 8.87
CA ALA A 20 6.90 16.02 7.69
C ALA A 20 5.81 15.03 8.12
N ILE A 21 4.59 15.23 7.66
CA ILE A 21 3.46 14.33 7.95
C ILE A 21 3.20 13.43 6.76
N TYR A 22 3.05 12.12 6.97
CA TYR A 22 2.71 11.16 5.92
C TYR A 22 1.44 10.37 6.24
N VAL A 23 0.47 10.41 5.30
CA VAL A 23 -0.81 9.70 5.39
C VAL A 23 -1.06 8.87 4.14
N ARG A 24 -1.61 7.66 4.33
CA ARG A 24 -2.04 6.78 3.24
C ARG A 24 -3.41 6.18 3.51
N VAL A 25 -4.30 6.29 2.53
CA VAL A 25 -5.66 5.71 2.59
C VAL A 25 -6.01 5.00 1.29
N SER A 26 -6.92 4.02 1.36
CA SER A 26 -7.25 3.16 0.22
C SER A 26 -8.18 3.81 -0.80
N THR A 27 -9.11 4.67 -0.38
CA THR A 27 -10.14 5.23 -1.29
C THR A 27 -10.86 6.47 -0.77
N GLU A 28 -10.80 6.76 0.53
CA GLU A 28 -11.64 7.79 1.14
C GLU A 28 -10.83 9.01 1.57
N LYS A 29 -11.08 10.15 0.92
CA LYS A 29 -10.47 11.44 1.30
C LYS A 29 -10.81 11.84 2.73
N GLN A 30 -12.00 11.49 3.20
CA GLN A 30 -12.45 11.78 4.55
C GLN A 30 -11.67 11.00 5.62
N GLU A 31 -11.27 9.76 5.32
CA GLU A 31 -10.39 8.98 6.19
C GLU A 31 -8.99 9.64 6.29
N ALA A 32 -8.47 10.21 5.19
CA ALA A 32 -7.19 10.91 5.21
C ALA A 32 -7.25 12.16 6.08
N GLU A 33 -8.32 12.95 5.97
CA GLU A 33 -8.47 14.18 6.76
C GLU A 33 -8.56 13.89 8.26
N ASN A 34 -9.30 12.86 8.66
CA ASN A 34 -9.38 12.45 10.06
C ASN A 34 -8.00 12.08 10.63
N GLN A 35 -7.16 11.42 9.84
CA GLN A 35 -5.78 11.12 10.23
C GLN A 35 -4.94 12.38 10.31
N LEU A 36 -5.01 13.25 9.31
CA LEU A 36 -4.26 14.51 9.27
C LEU A 36 -4.58 15.41 10.47
N ILE A 37 -5.85 15.53 10.86
CA ILE A 37 -6.26 16.32 12.04
C ILE A 37 -5.51 15.83 13.30
N ALA A 38 -5.55 14.53 13.58
CA ALA A 38 -4.90 13.96 14.75
C ALA A 38 -3.36 14.12 14.69
N LEU A 39 -2.75 14.01 13.51
CA LEU A 39 -1.31 14.20 13.33
C LEU A 39 -0.90 15.67 13.48
N ARG A 40 -1.70 16.61 12.96
CA ARG A 40 -1.50 18.06 13.15
C ARG A 40 -1.59 18.43 14.62
N GLU A 41 -2.58 17.93 15.34
CA GLU A 41 -2.72 18.12 16.78
C GLU A 41 -1.52 17.56 17.55
N TYR A 42 -1.03 16.37 17.16
CA TYR A 42 0.15 15.78 17.76
C TYR A 42 1.39 16.66 17.53
N ALA A 43 1.65 17.07 16.29
CA ALA A 43 2.75 17.97 15.95
C ALA A 43 2.67 19.29 16.74
N ALA A 44 1.48 19.89 16.84
CA ALA A 44 1.26 21.11 17.61
C ALA A 44 1.54 20.92 19.10
N ARG A 45 1.06 19.83 19.73
CA ARG A 45 1.36 19.49 21.13
C ARG A 45 2.85 19.23 21.38
N SER A 46 3.55 18.73 20.38
CA SER A 46 4.99 18.50 20.43
C SER A 46 5.83 19.75 20.12
N GLY A 47 5.20 20.88 19.77
CA GLY A 47 5.88 22.12 19.41
C GLY A 47 6.61 22.04 18.05
N TRP A 48 6.17 21.20 17.14
CA TRP A 48 6.80 21.04 15.82
C TRP A 48 6.13 21.90 14.75
N GLU A 49 6.95 22.49 13.89
CA GLU A 49 6.49 23.19 12.70
C GLU A 49 6.21 22.19 11.59
N ILE A 50 4.99 22.17 11.05
CA ILE A 50 4.68 21.26 9.93
C ILE A 50 5.33 21.82 8.66
N PHE A 51 6.37 21.12 8.17
CA PHE A 51 7.03 21.45 6.91
C PHE A 51 6.10 21.16 5.72
N LYS A 52 5.55 19.95 5.67
CA LYS A 52 4.70 19.48 4.57
C LYS A 52 3.91 18.24 4.92
N GLU A 53 2.72 18.13 4.34
CA GLU A 53 1.86 16.95 4.42
C GLU A 53 1.90 16.18 3.11
N TYR A 54 2.20 14.89 3.20
CA TYR A 54 2.33 13.96 2.09
C TYR A 54 1.19 12.95 2.16
N VAL A 55 0.27 13.03 1.19
CA VAL A 55 -0.95 12.23 1.19
C VAL A 55 -1.02 11.35 -0.05
N ASP A 56 -1.02 10.03 0.17
CA ASP A 56 -1.20 9.03 -0.87
C ASP A 56 -2.60 8.39 -0.75
N ILE A 57 -3.51 8.72 -1.67
CA ILE A 57 -4.83 8.08 -1.81
C ILE A 57 -4.71 7.02 -2.90
N ILE A 58 -4.58 5.75 -2.51
CA ILE A 58 -4.23 4.68 -3.45
C ILE A 58 -5.18 3.49 -3.32
N SER A 59 -5.95 3.25 -4.39
CA SER A 59 -6.80 2.06 -4.49
C SER A 59 -5.98 0.79 -4.70
N GLY A 60 -6.48 -0.33 -4.19
CA GLY A 60 -5.78 -1.61 -4.14
C GLY A 60 -5.41 -2.19 -5.51
N LYS A 61 -4.22 -1.82 -6.02
CA LYS A 61 -3.33 -2.53 -6.97
C LYS A 61 -2.23 -1.61 -7.51
N GLU A 62 -2.45 -0.31 -7.45
CA GLU A 62 -1.59 0.71 -8.05
C GLU A 62 -0.32 0.91 -7.22
N LYS A 63 0.86 0.72 -7.80
CA LYS A 63 2.14 0.68 -7.04
C LYS A 63 2.72 2.06 -6.72
N SER A 64 2.34 3.08 -7.47
CA SER A 64 2.97 4.40 -7.39
C SER A 64 2.56 5.10 -6.09
N ARG A 65 3.55 5.61 -5.35
CA ARG A 65 3.38 6.40 -4.12
C ARG A 65 4.07 7.75 -4.30
N PRO A 66 3.53 8.64 -5.16
CA PRO A 66 4.22 9.86 -5.53
C PRO A 66 4.49 10.75 -4.32
N ALA A 67 3.60 10.76 -3.31
CA ALA A 67 3.82 11.54 -2.09
C ALA A 67 4.91 10.92 -1.21
N PHE A 68 4.93 9.59 -1.06
CA PHE A 68 6.03 8.90 -0.36
C PHE A 68 7.38 9.07 -1.05
N ASP A 69 7.43 8.98 -2.38
CA ASP A 69 8.66 9.18 -3.14
C ASP A 69 9.14 10.63 -3.00
N GLN A 70 8.22 11.60 -2.97
CA GLN A 70 8.55 12.99 -2.72
C GLN A 70 9.05 13.22 -1.28
N LEU A 71 8.44 12.57 -0.28
CA LEU A 71 8.89 12.62 1.12
C LEU A 71 10.36 12.23 1.22
N PHE A 72 10.77 11.12 0.59
CA PHE A 72 12.17 10.67 0.64
C PHE A 72 13.11 11.57 -0.18
N ARG A 73 12.66 12.16 -1.30
CA ARG A 73 13.44 13.19 -2.01
C ARG A 73 13.70 14.41 -1.14
N ASP A 74 12.70 14.85 -0.37
CA ASP A 74 12.80 16.00 0.54
C ASP A 74 13.59 15.62 1.81
N ALA A 75 13.51 14.36 2.27
CA ALA A 75 14.35 13.81 3.34
C ALA A 75 15.84 13.83 2.98
N HIS A 76 16.22 13.41 1.77
CA HIS A 76 17.62 13.46 1.31
C HIS A 76 18.18 14.88 1.21
N LYS A 77 17.30 15.89 1.13
CA LYS A 77 17.67 17.31 1.17
C LYS A 77 17.67 17.90 2.58
N LEU A 78 17.37 17.08 3.60
CA LEU A 78 17.30 17.46 5.02
C LEU A 78 16.36 18.65 5.26
N LEU A 79 15.19 18.66 4.61
CA LEU A 79 14.22 19.77 4.71
C LEU A 79 13.36 19.71 5.99
N PHE A 80 13.46 18.63 6.76
CA PHE A 80 12.73 18.41 8.01
C PHE A 80 13.52 17.47 8.93
N ASP A 81 13.20 17.51 10.21
CA ASP A 81 13.91 16.78 11.27
C ASP A 81 13.18 15.51 11.71
N VAL A 82 11.86 15.44 11.49
CA VAL A 82 11.04 14.30 11.94
C VAL A 82 9.94 13.95 10.94
N VAL A 83 9.73 12.65 10.70
CA VAL A 83 8.59 12.12 9.95
C VAL A 83 7.53 11.60 10.92
N LEU A 84 6.35 12.21 10.91
CA LEU A 84 5.18 11.74 11.65
C LEU A 84 4.21 11.02 10.71
N PHE A 85 3.83 9.79 11.05
CA PHE A 85 2.90 8.99 10.24
C PHE A 85 1.91 8.22 11.10
N TRP A 86 0.82 7.77 10.50
CA TRP A 86 -0.30 7.17 11.25
C TRP A 86 0.04 5.84 11.94
N ASP A 87 0.49 4.84 11.18
CA ASP A 87 0.87 3.52 11.69
C ASP A 87 1.91 2.85 10.79
N LEU A 88 2.62 1.84 11.31
CA LEU A 88 3.60 1.08 10.54
C LEU A 88 3.00 0.36 9.33
N SER A 89 1.76 -0.10 9.40
CA SER A 89 1.08 -0.81 8.31
C SER A 89 0.80 0.10 7.09
N ARG A 90 0.57 1.39 7.31
CA ARG A 90 0.29 2.42 6.31
C ARG A 90 1.57 2.98 5.70
N PHE A 91 2.66 2.93 6.44
CA PHE A 91 4.02 3.12 5.91
C PHE A 91 4.47 1.90 5.06
N SER A 92 4.08 0.69 5.49
CA SER A 92 4.48 -0.63 4.99
C SER A 92 3.59 -1.20 3.89
N ARG A 93 3.83 -0.85 2.62
CA ARG A 93 3.13 -1.53 1.51
C ARG A 93 3.85 -2.79 1.02
N SER A 94 5.17 -2.75 0.88
CA SER A 94 5.96 -3.82 0.24
C SER A 94 6.36 -4.96 1.18
N GLY A 95 5.67 -5.07 2.32
CA GLY A 95 6.08 -5.96 3.40
C GLY A 95 7.10 -5.28 4.31
N THR A 96 7.29 -5.87 5.48
CA THR A 96 7.87 -5.09 6.57
C THR A 96 9.38 -4.89 6.48
N LEU A 97 10.07 -5.67 5.65
CA LEU A 97 11.48 -5.43 5.32
C LEU A 97 11.68 -4.07 4.62
N PHE A 98 10.82 -3.71 3.67
CA PHE A 98 10.92 -2.43 2.97
C PHE A 98 10.70 -1.24 3.93
N THR A 99 9.75 -1.40 4.85
CA THR A 99 9.47 -0.43 5.91
C THR A 99 10.69 -0.23 6.79
N LEU A 100 11.28 -1.31 7.26
CA LEU A 100 12.52 -1.29 8.05
C LEU A 100 13.64 -0.55 7.33
N GLN A 101 13.88 -0.87 6.06
CA GLN A 101 14.90 -0.20 5.26
C GLN A 101 14.66 1.30 5.17
N LYS A 102 13.41 1.71 4.94
CA LYS A 102 13.04 3.13 4.84
C LYS A 102 13.14 3.86 6.18
N LEU A 103 12.85 3.19 7.28
CA LEU A 103 13.03 3.75 8.63
C LEU A 103 14.52 3.88 8.98
N GLN A 104 15.35 2.89 8.62
CA GLN A 104 16.80 2.95 8.76
C GLN A 104 17.42 4.06 7.90
N GLU A 105 16.91 4.27 6.69
CA GLU A 105 17.32 5.36 5.81
C GLU A 105 17.02 6.74 6.40
N LEU A 106 15.87 6.93 7.05
CA LEU A 106 15.59 8.18 7.78
C LEU A 106 16.60 8.37 8.93
N GLN A 107 16.86 7.32 9.72
CA GLN A 107 17.83 7.40 10.81
C GLN A 107 19.25 7.70 10.33
N SER A 108 19.70 7.11 9.22
CA SER A 108 21.04 7.38 8.67
C SER A 108 21.19 8.81 8.14
N LEU A 109 20.07 9.45 7.77
CA LEU A 109 20.01 10.88 7.45
C LEU A 109 19.90 11.79 8.69
N GLY A 110 19.84 11.22 9.90
CA GLY A 110 19.63 11.99 11.14
C GLY A 110 18.19 12.47 11.34
N ILE A 111 17.24 11.91 10.57
CA ILE A 111 15.82 12.27 10.64
C ILE A 111 15.11 11.29 11.56
N ASP A 112 14.44 11.83 12.58
CA ASP A 112 13.60 11.05 13.49
C ASP A 112 12.32 10.58 12.77
N TYR A 113 11.67 9.55 13.30
CA TYR A 113 10.35 9.16 12.82
C TYR A 113 9.46 8.73 13.96
N ILE A 114 8.15 8.95 13.83
CA ILE A 114 7.16 8.69 14.86
C ILE A 114 5.91 8.08 14.23
N SER A 115 5.50 6.94 14.78
CA SER A 115 4.18 6.38 14.53
C SER A 115 3.18 6.92 15.54
N TYR A 116 2.06 7.43 15.07
CA TYR A 116 0.99 7.95 15.92
C TYR A 116 0.30 6.83 16.73
N GLN A 117 0.09 5.64 16.13
CA GLN A 117 -0.48 4.49 16.83
C GLN A 117 0.55 3.75 17.68
N GLU A 118 1.82 3.75 17.27
CA GLU A 118 2.90 3.03 17.96
C GLU A 118 3.95 3.97 18.58
N GLN A 119 3.51 4.94 19.38
CA GLN A 119 4.39 5.94 20.04
C GLN A 119 5.44 5.32 20.98
N TYR A 120 5.24 4.08 21.43
CA TYR A 120 6.23 3.36 22.23
C TYR A 120 7.48 2.98 21.43
N ILE A 121 7.44 2.95 20.09
CA ILE A 121 8.63 2.63 19.28
C ILE A 121 9.73 3.67 19.47
N THR A 122 9.33 4.94 19.58
CA THR A 122 10.25 6.09 19.70
C THR A 122 10.91 6.20 21.07
N THR A 123 10.34 5.58 22.11
CA THR A 123 10.89 5.61 23.47
C THR A 123 11.92 4.50 23.75
N LEU A 124 12.11 3.57 22.80
CA LEU A 124 12.96 2.38 22.98
C LEU A 124 14.44 2.58 22.66
N GLY A 125 14.83 3.79 22.20
CA GLY A 125 16.23 4.11 21.91
C GLY A 125 16.87 3.07 20.97
N PRO A 126 18.02 2.46 21.35
CA PRO A 126 18.69 1.44 20.52
C PRO A 126 17.86 0.16 20.28
N PHE A 127 16.89 -0.16 21.14
CA PHE A 127 16.09 -1.39 21.03
C PHE A 127 14.99 -1.30 19.96
N LYS A 128 14.76 -0.10 19.40
CA LYS A 128 13.75 0.14 18.36
C LYS A 128 13.90 -0.80 17.17
N ASP A 129 15.12 -1.06 16.70
CA ASP A 129 15.35 -1.84 15.48
C ASP A 129 15.01 -3.32 15.66
N VAL A 130 15.24 -3.86 16.86
CA VAL A 130 14.85 -5.24 17.24
C VAL A 130 13.33 -5.36 17.25
N LEU A 131 12.64 -4.42 17.90
CA LEU A 131 11.19 -4.47 18.00
C LEU A 131 10.51 -4.31 16.64
N ILE A 132 10.99 -3.38 15.80
CA ILE A 132 10.46 -3.22 14.45
C ILE A 132 10.70 -4.50 13.63
N SER A 133 11.84 -5.19 13.80
CA SER A 133 12.13 -6.48 13.15
C SER A 133 11.20 -7.62 13.60
N ILE A 134 10.81 -7.63 14.88
CA ILE A 134 9.83 -8.59 15.40
C ILE A 134 8.44 -8.29 14.84
N MET A 135 7.98 -7.04 14.94
CA MET A 135 6.69 -6.61 14.38
C MET A 135 6.62 -6.87 12.88
N ALA A 136 7.75 -6.70 12.19
CA ALA A 136 7.91 -7.02 10.80
C ALA A 136 7.63 -8.47 10.46
N THR A 137 8.22 -9.35 11.25
CA THR A 137 8.08 -10.78 11.12
C THR A 137 6.64 -11.21 11.44
N LEU A 138 6.04 -10.66 12.50
CA LEU A 138 4.65 -10.95 12.87
C LEU A 138 3.66 -10.53 11.79
N ALA A 139 3.77 -9.31 11.25
CA ALA A 139 2.90 -8.83 10.19
C ALA A 139 3.02 -9.68 8.90
N LYS A 140 4.21 -10.19 8.59
CA LYS A 140 4.44 -11.13 7.49
C LYS A 140 3.72 -12.45 7.74
N LEU A 141 3.87 -13.03 8.93
CA LEU A 141 3.22 -14.28 9.32
C LEU A 141 1.69 -14.18 9.26
N GLU A 142 1.12 -13.06 9.72
CA GLU A 142 -0.32 -12.83 9.66
C GLU A 142 -0.82 -12.78 8.21
N ARG A 143 -0.10 -12.11 7.32
CA ARG A 143 -0.42 -12.07 5.89
C ARG A 143 -0.33 -13.45 5.23
N GLU A 144 0.67 -14.24 5.59
CA GLU A 144 0.80 -15.63 5.12
C GLU A 144 -0.40 -16.46 5.57
N LYS A 145 -0.80 -16.35 6.85
CA LYS A 145 -1.97 -17.05 7.39
C LYS A 145 -3.28 -16.64 6.71
N ILE A 146 -3.47 -15.36 6.38
CA ILE A 146 -4.63 -14.88 5.61
C ILE A 146 -4.63 -15.49 4.20
N SER A 147 -3.47 -15.52 3.55
CA SER A 147 -3.29 -16.14 2.23
C SER A 147 -3.61 -17.64 2.27
N GLU A 148 -3.12 -18.37 3.27
CA GLU A 148 -3.42 -19.78 3.49
C GLU A 148 -4.91 -20.03 3.68
N ARG A 149 -5.58 -19.25 4.54
CA ARG A 149 -7.03 -19.33 4.74
C ARG A 149 -7.80 -19.07 3.46
N THR A 150 -7.36 -18.09 2.67
CA THR A 150 -7.96 -17.78 1.36
C THR A 150 -7.81 -18.97 0.42
N LYS A 151 -6.60 -19.54 0.29
CA LYS A 151 -6.36 -20.74 -0.54
C LYS A 151 -7.19 -21.93 -0.07
N ALA A 152 -7.28 -22.17 1.23
CA ALA A 152 -8.11 -23.23 1.80
C ALA A 152 -9.60 -23.01 1.48
N GLY A 153 -10.09 -21.78 1.58
CA GLY A 153 -11.45 -21.40 1.18
C GLY A 153 -11.71 -21.66 -0.31
N LEU A 154 -10.77 -21.30 -1.18
CA LEU A 154 -10.86 -21.57 -2.62
C LEU A 154 -10.88 -23.08 -2.92
N ILE A 155 -10.06 -23.88 -2.23
CA ILE A 155 -10.04 -25.34 -2.38
C ILE A 155 -11.39 -25.93 -1.95
N ARG A 156 -11.95 -25.51 -0.80
CA ARG A 156 -13.28 -25.96 -0.34
C ARG A 156 -14.37 -25.59 -1.33
N ALA A 157 -14.39 -24.36 -1.83
CA ALA A 157 -15.37 -23.91 -2.81
C ALA A 157 -15.27 -24.71 -4.13
N ARG A 158 -14.06 -25.03 -4.60
CA ARG A 158 -13.87 -25.93 -5.77
C ARG A 158 -14.40 -27.34 -5.50
N LYS A 159 -14.13 -27.92 -4.33
CA LYS A 159 -14.64 -29.24 -3.93
C LYS A 159 -16.17 -29.28 -3.88
N GLN A 160 -16.81 -28.17 -3.50
CA GLN A 160 -18.27 -28.01 -3.51
C GLN A 160 -18.85 -27.68 -4.90
N GLY A 161 -18.04 -27.76 -5.97
CA GLY A 161 -18.48 -27.50 -7.33
C GLY A 161 -18.75 -26.03 -7.66
N LYS A 162 -18.44 -25.08 -6.76
CA LYS A 162 -18.57 -23.65 -7.08
C LYS A 162 -17.55 -23.29 -8.17
N LYS A 163 -18.04 -22.68 -9.24
CA LYS A 163 -17.18 -22.06 -10.26
C LYS A 163 -16.54 -20.81 -9.67
N ILE A 164 -15.22 -20.85 -9.50
CA ILE A 164 -14.40 -19.75 -8.98
C ILE A 164 -13.71 -19.06 -10.16
N GLY A 165 -13.73 -17.72 -10.16
CA GLY A 165 -13.06 -16.91 -11.17
C GLY A 165 -14.05 -16.17 -12.09
N ARG A 166 -13.52 -15.54 -13.15
CA ARG A 166 -14.34 -14.79 -14.10
C ARG A 166 -15.34 -15.73 -14.79
N PRO A 167 -16.64 -15.39 -14.86
CA PRO A 167 -17.61 -16.19 -15.60
C PRO A 167 -17.18 -16.39 -17.05
N PRO A 168 -17.38 -17.59 -17.63
CA PRO A 168 -17.08 -17.81 -19.03
C PRO A 168 -17.99 -16.96 -19.92
N VAL A 169 -17.48 -16.58 -21.10
CA VAL A 169 -18.26 -15.92 -22.15
C VAL A 169 -19.45 -16.81 -22.53
N SER A 170 -20.64 -16.23 -22.64
CA SER A 170 -21.85 -17.01 -22.92
C SER A 170 -21.78 -17.71 -24.28
N LYS A 171 -22.45 -18.86 -24.43
CA LYS A 171 -22.52 -19.58 -25.72
C LYS A 171 -23.03 -18.70 -26.86
N TYR A 172 -23.96 -17.80 -26.56
CA TYR A 172 -24.48 -16.82 -27.52
C TYR A 172 -23.38 -15.86 -28.00
N GLN A 173 -22.61 -15.28 -27.07
CA GLN A 173 -21.48 -14.41 -27.42
C GLN A 173 -20.40 -15.17 -28.21
N GLN A 174 -20.12 -16.43 -27.87
CA GLN A 174 -19.17 -17.25 -28.62
C GLN A 174 -19.61 -17.47 -30.08
N LYS A 175 -20.88 -17.82 -30.31
CA LYS A 175 -21.44 -17.95 -31.67
C LYS A 175 -21.29 -16.66 -32.47
N LYS A 176 -21.64 -15.53 -31.87
CA LYS A 176 -21.56 -14.21 -32.51
C LYS A 176 -20.12 -13.80 -32.84
N VAL A 177 -19.14 -14.18 -32.01
CA VAL A 177 -17.71 -14.02 -32.30
C VAL A 177 -17.30 -14.82 -33.54
N ILE A 178 -17.77 -16.07 -33.65
CA ILE A 178 -17.45 -16.95 -34.79
C ILE A 178 -18.10 -16.42 -36.07
N GLU A 179 -19.38 -16.03 -36.04
CA GLU A 179 -20.10 -15.44 -37.18
C GLU A 179 -19.39 -14.18 -37.68
N LEU A 180 -19.07 -13.24 -36.78
CA LEU A 180 -18.32 -12.03 -37.14
C LEU A 180 -16.92 -12.34 -37.66
N TYR A 181 -16.28 -13.40 -37.17
CA TYR A 181 -14.97 -13.82 -37.69
C TYR A 181 -15.08 -14.39 -39.11
N LYS A 182 -16.14 -15.14 -39.44
CA LYS A 182 -16.37 -15.64 -40.80
C LYS A 182 -16.51 -14.50 -41.81
N GLU A 183 -17.19 -13.42 -41.41
CA GLU A 183 -17.35 -12.21 -42.23
C GLU A 183 -16.07 -11.37 -42.32
N LEU A 184 -15.50 -11.00 -41.17
CA LEU A 184 -14.43 -9.99 -41.11
C LEU A 184 -13.03 -10.58 -41.31
N ARG A 185 -12.86 -11.90 -41.13
CA ARG A 185 -11.58 -12.64 -41.15
C ARG A 185 -10.47 -12.06 -40.28
N SER A 186 -10.81 -11.16 -39.34
CA SER A 186 -9.87 -10.43 -38.49
C SER A 186 -10.28 -10.49 -37.02
N ILE A 187 -9.46 -11.13 -36.19
CA ILE A 187 -9.70 -11.27 -34.75
C ILE A 187 -9.69 -9.89 -34.04
N ARG A 188 -8.82 -8.97 -34.50
CA ARG A 188 -8.79 -7.59 -33.98
C ARG A 188 -10.09 -6.85 -34.28
N ALA A 189 -10.61 -6.97 -35.50
CA ALA A 189 -11.88 -6.33 -35.88
C ALA A 189 -13.06 -6.90 -35.08
N VAL A 190 -13.10 -8.22 -34.88
CA VAL A 190 -14.12 -8.90 -34.07
C VAL A 190 -14.04 -8.47 -32.60
N SER A 191 -12.84 -8.42 -32.01
CA SER A 191 -12.61 -7.97 -30.63
C SER A 191 -13.11 -6.54 -30.43
N LYS A 192 -12.80 -5.62 -31.36
CA LYS A 192 -13.26 -4.22 -31.30
C LYS A 192 -14.78 -4.11 -31.44
N LYS A 193 -15.39 -4.83 -32.38
CA LYS A 193 -16.84 -4.80 -32.65
C LYS A 193 -17.66 -5.42 -31.51
N MET A 194 -17.15 -6.50 -30.90
CA MET A 194 -17.80 -7.19 -29.77
C MET A 194 -17.47 -6.60 -28.40
N ARG A 195 -16.54 -5.62 -28.33
CA ARG A 195 -16.03 -5.03 -27.08
C ARG A 195 -15.54 -6.09 -26.07
N ILE A 196 -14.90 -7.15 -26.57
CA ILE A 196 -14.28 -8.19 -25.75
C ILE A 196 -12.76 -8.14 -25.90
N GLY A 197 -12.04 -8.64 -24.90
CA GLY A 197 -10.58 -8.71 -24.95
C GLY A 197 -10.09 -9.56 -26.13
N TYR A 198 -9.00 -9.14 -26.77
CA TYR A 198 -8.43 -9.84 -27.93
C TYR A 198 -8.16 -11.32 -27.65
N GLY A 199 -7.55 -11.63 -26.50
CA GLY A 199 -7.26 -13.02 -26.11
C GLY A 199 -8.53 -13.88 -25.98
N THR A 200 -9.63 -13.29 -25.53
CA THR A 200 -10.93 -13.97 -25.47
C THR A 200 -11.46 -14.28 -26.86
N ALA A 201 -11.43 -13.32 -27.78
CA ALA A 201 -11.84 -13.54 -29.17
C ALA A 201 -10.94 -14.57 -29.88
N TYR A 202 -9.62 -14.47 -29.66
CA TYR A 202 -8.63 -15.39 -30.22
C TYR A 202 -8.88 -16.83 -29.80
N ASN A 203 -9.02 -17.09 -28.49
CA ASN A 203 -9.25 -18.44 -27.97
C ASN A 203 -10.53 -19.06 -28.55
N ILE A 204 -11.63 -18.29 -28.62
CA ILE A 204 -12.91 -18.76 -29.19
C ILE A 204 -12.73 -19.17 -30.66
N VAL A 205 -12.03 -18.36 -31.46
CA VAL A 205 -11.82 -18.64 -32.88
C VAL A 205 -10.90 -19.85 -33.10
N GLN A 206 -9.83 -20.00 -32.31
CA GLN A 206 -8.91 -21.14 -32.42
C GLN A 206 -9.56 -22.46 -32.00
N GLU A 207 -10.35 -22.45 -30.92
CA GLU A 207 -11.14 -23.62 -30.52
C GLU A 207 -12.17 -24.01 -31.59
N TRP A 208 -12.75 -23.04 -32.30
CA TRP A 208 -13.66 -23.32 -33.41
C TRP A 208 -12.91 -23.94 -34.62
N LYS A 209 -11.78 -23.35 -35.05
CA LYS A 209 -10.99 -23.87 -36.18
C LYS A 209 -10.54 -25.31 -35.97
N SER A 210 -9.97 -25.59 -34.80
CA SER A 210 -9.52 -26.95 -34.43
C SER A 210 -10.65 -27.98 -34.34
N ARG A 211 -11.92 -27.55 -34.16
CA ARG A 211 -13.10 -28.43 -34.21
C ARG A 211 -13.61 -28.64 -35.64
N GLU A 212 -13.41 -27.68 -36.54
CA GLU A 212 -13.74 -27.87 -37.96
C GLU A 212 -12.70 -28.75 -38.66
N GLU A 213 -11.41 -28.62 -38.34
CA GLU A 213 -10.34 -29.46 -38.92
C GLU A 213 -10.38 -30.94 -38.50
N ARG A 214 -11.13 -31.27 -37.44
CA ARG A 214 -11.34 -32.66 -36.96
C ARG A 214 -12.64 -33.29 -37.48
N LYS A 215 -13.43 -32.56 -38.27
CA LYS A 215 -14.65 -33.03 -38.90
C LYS A 215 -14.41 -33.27 -40.38
#